data_AF-A0A819JB70-F1
#
_entry.id   AF-A0A819JB70-F1
#
_cell.length_a   1.000
_cell.length_b   1.000
_cell.length_c   1.000
_cell.angle_alpha   90.00
_cell.angle_beta   90.00
_cell.angle_gamma   90.00
#
_symmetry.space_group_name_H-M   'P 1'
#
loop_
_entity.id
_entity.type
_entity.pdbx_description
1 polymer ?
#
loop_
_entity_poly.entity_id
_entity_poly.type
_entity_poly.pdbx_seq_one_letter_code
_entity_poly.pdbx_strand_id
1 'polypeptide(L)' 'VMDDDTLARLISMPNTIVTSHQAFLTEEALKKIAESIVQSLLDFFHGKKENI' A
#
# COMPACT_ATOMS: atom_id res chain seq x y z
N VAL A 1 26.47 1.17 -2.30
CA VAL A 1 26.40 0.06 -1.33
C VAL A 1 24.98 0.03 -0.81
N MET A 2 24.40 -1.14 -0.58
CA MET A 2 23.08 -1.22 0.05
C MET A 2 23.29 -1.20 1.56
N ASP A 3 22.74 -0.20 2.24
CA ASP A 3 23.04 0.05 3.66
C ASP A 3 22.26 -0.86 4.62
N ASP A 4 21.23 -1.55 4.12
CA ASP A 4 20.47 -2.54 4.88
C ASP A 4 21.03 -3.94 4.64
N ASP A 5 21.95 -4.35 5.50
CA ASP A 5 22.58 -5.67 5.48
C ASP A 5 21.57 -6.82 5.63
N THR A 6 20.42 -6.58 6.27
CA THR A 6 19.37 -7.60 6.44
C THR A 6 18.65 -7.83 5.14
N LEU A 7 18.22 -6.74 4.47
CA LEU A 7 17.62 -6.82 3.15
C LEU A 7 18.59 -7.43 2.13
N ALA A 8 19.88 -7.12 2.23
CA ALA A 8 20.93 -7.65 1.35
C ALA A 8 21.01 -9.15 1.44
N ARG A 9 21.05 -9.64 2.67
CA ARG A 9 21.11 -11.06 2.96
C ARG A 9 19.84 -11.78 2.50
N LEU A 10 18.65 -11.22 2.74
CA LEU A 10 17.38 -11.84 2.32
C LEU A 10 17.27 -11.95 0.79
N ILE A 11 17.58 -10.90 0.04
CA ILE A 11 17.48 -10.92 -1.44
C ILE A 11 18.53 -11.86 -2.05
N SER A 12 19.67 -12.09 -1.37
CA SER A 12 20.72 -13.00 -1.85
C SER A 12 20.40 -14.50 -1.68
N MET A 13 19.35 -14.87 -0.94
CA MET A 13 19.00 -16.28 -0.69
C MET A 13 18.34 -16.93 -1.91
N PRO A 14 18.72 -18.17 -2.27
CA PRO A 14 18.27 -18.82 -3.52
C PRO A 14 16.76 -19.12 -3.58
N ASN A 15 16.08 -19.15 -2.44
CA ASN A 15 14.64 -19.45 -2.33
C ASN A 15 13.82 -18.26 -1.83
N THR A 16 14.32 -17.03 -2.03
CA THR A 16 13.66 -15.81 -1.56
C THR A 16 13.28 -14.93 -2.75
N ILE A 17 12.01 -14.53 -2.78
CA ILE A 17 11.50 -13.51 -3.70
C ILE A 17 10.96 -12.38 -2.84
N VAL A 18 11.47 -11.17 -3.07
CA VAL A 18 11.00 -9.96 -2.40
C VAL A 18 10.34 -9.08 -3.45
N THR A 19 9.11 -8.65 -3.17
CA THR A 19 8.40 -7.65 -3.98
C THR A 19 7.98 -6.49 -3.09
N SER A 20 7.94 -5.28 -3.64
CA SER A 20 7.69 -4.07 -2.85
C SER A 20 6.20 -3.85 -2.64
N HIS A 21 5.64 -4.29 -1.51
CA HIS A 21 4.22 -4.10 -1.12
C HIS A 21 3.20 -4.26 -2.28
N GLN A 22 3.51 -5.07 -3.29
CA GLN A 22 2.74 -5.12 -4.54
C GLN A 22 1.50 -5.99 -4.43
N ALA A 23 1.25 -6.59 -3.25
CA ALA A 23 0.12 -7.48 -3.02
C ALA A 23 -1.25 -6.80 -3.28
N PHE A 24 -1.34 -5.48 -3.14
CA PHE A 24 -2.57 -4.72 -3.42
C PHE A 24 -2.71 -4.26 -4.87
N LEU A 25 -1.72 -4.51 -5.74
CA LEU A 25 -1.65 -3.91 -7.08
C LEU A 25 -2.51 -4.67 -8.11
N THR A 26 -3.83 -4.73 -7.87
CA THR A 26 -4.84 -5.18 -8.83
C THR A 26 -5.75 -4.03 -9.24
N GLU A 27 -6.39 -4.14 -10.39
CA GLU A 27 -7.29 -3.10 -10.90
C GLU A 27 -8.44 -2.82 -9.92
N GLU A 28 -9.01 -3.88 -9.34
CA GLU A 28 -10.11 -3.88 -8.42
C GLU A 28 -9.74 -3.23 -7.08
N ALA A 29 -8.57 -3.58 -6.54
CA ALA A 29 -8.08 -3.00 -5.29
C ALA A 29 -7.76 -1.52 -5.46
N LEU A 30 -7.10 -1.13 -6.55
CA LEU A 30 -6.83 0.29 -6.86
C LEU A 30 -8.13 1.08 -7.06
N LYS A 31 -9.12 0.51 -7.74
CA LYS A 31 -10.44 1.12 -7.89
C LYS A 31 -11.10 1.36 -6.54
N LYS A 32 -11.06 0.36 -5.63
CA LYS A 32 -11.61 0.49 -4.28
C LYS A 32 -10.90 1.56 -3.45
N ILE A 33 -9.57 1.65 -3.56
CA ILE A 33 -8.79 2.70 -2.91
C ILE A 33 -9.22 4.09 -3.42
N ALA A 34 -9.34 4.26 -4.74
CA ALA A 34 -9.78 5.52 -5.33
C ALA A 34 -11.20 5.90 -4.91
N GLU A 35 -12.15 4.95 -4.93
CA GLU A 35 -13.52 5.14 -4.45
C GLU A 35 -13.55 5.58 -3.00
N SER A 36 -12.78 4.94 -2.12
CA SER A 36 -12.70 5.29 -0.70
C SER A 36 -12.12 6.69 -0.48
N ILE A 37 -11.09 7.08 -1.22
CA ILE A 37 -10.51 8.43 -1.13
C ILE A 37 -11.53 9.48 -1.54
N VAL A 38 -12.22 9.28 -2.66
CA VAL A 38 -13.27 10.21 -3.11
C VAL A 38 -14.38 10.31 -2.06
N GLN A 39 -14.78 9.18 -1.47
CA GLN A 39 -15.81 9.16 -0.44
C GLN A 39 -15.37 9.93 0.83
N SER A 40 -14.15 9.70 1.33
CA SER A 40 -13.60 10.44 2.47
C SER A 40 -13.54 11.94 2.20
N LEU A 41 -13.17 12.35 0.99
CA LEU A 41 -13.17 13.77 0.59
C LEU A 41 -14.60 14.35 0.61
N LEU A 42 -15.57 13.66 0.02
CA LEU A 42 -16.97 14.09 0.02
C LEU A 42 -17.53 14.18 1.44
N ASP A 43 -17.23 13.20 2.28
CA ASP A 43 -17.68 13.17 3.67
C ASP A 43 -17.09 14.33 4.46
N PHE A 44 -15.82 14.66 4.24
CA PHE A 44 -15.17 15.85 4.79
C PHE A 44 -15.88 17.15 4.37
N PHE A 45 -16.16 17.35 3.08
CA PHE A 45 -16.86 18.55 2.59
C PHE A 45 -18.31 18.64 3.04
N HIS A 46 -18.98 17.50 3.26
CA HIS A 46 -20.33 17.45 3.79
C HIS A 46 -20.39 17.57 5.32
N GLY A 47 -19.26 17.78 6.00
CA GLY A 47 -19.20 17.93 7.45
C GLY A 47 -19.55 16.65 8.21
N LYS A 48 -19.50 15.48 7.56
CA LYS A 48 -19.60 14.21 8.27
C LYS A 48 -18.29 14.02 9.04
N LYS A 49 -18.40 13.91 10.36
CA LYS A 49 -17.26 13.52 11.18
C LYS A 49 -16.97 12.05 10.93
N GLU A 50 -15.72 11.72 10.60
CA GLU A 50 -15.25 10.36 10.81
C GLU A 50 -15.26 10.10 12.31
N ASN A 51 -16.06 9.12 12.74
CA ASN A 51 -16.03 8.63 14.11
C ASN A 51 -14.73 7.85 14.29
N ILE A 52 -13.70 8.53 14.77
CA ILE A 52 -12.49 7.93 15.34
C ILE A 52 -12.77 7.65 16.82
#